data_AF-A0A8T9PYA4-F1
#
_entry.id   AF-A0A8T9PYA4-F1
#
_cell.length_a   1.000
_cell.length_b   1.000
_cell.length_c   1.000
_cell.angle_alpha   90.00
_cell.angle_beta   90.00
_cell.angle_gamma   90.00
#
_symmetry.space_group_name_H-M   'P 1'
#
loop_
_entity.id
_entity.type
_entity.pdbx_description
1 polymer ?
#
loop_
_entity_poly.entity_id
_entity_poly.type
_entity_poly.pdbx_seq_one_letter_code
_entity_poly.pdbx_strand_id
1 'polypeptide(L)' 'MAGNSNTNHQAIIDFKGQSYFIYHNGSIPTDGSSFRRSVCIDKLEYNKDGTMKRVVMTTEGVQPVK' A
#
# COMPACT_ATOMS: atom_id res chain seq x y z
N MET A 1 4.65 6.97 9.40
CA MET A 1 4.84 8.26 8.70
C MET A 1 3.96 8.27 7.46
N ALA A 2 3.13 9.30 7.25
CA ALA A 2 2.47 9.48 5.96
C ALA A 2 3.57 9.87 4.95
N GLY A 3 3.77 9.00 3.95
CA GLY A 3 5.05 8.83 3.29
C GLY A 3 5.44 9.98 2.36
N ASN A 4 6.73 10.30 2.38
CA ASN A 4 7.40 11.49 1.83
C ASN A 4 7.31 11.60 0.28
N SER A 5 6.10 11.73 -0.27
CA SER A 5 5.82 11.83 -1.71
C SER A 5 4.57 12.68 -1.93
N ASN A 6 4.63 13.62 -2.88
CA ASN A 6 3.49 14.44 -3.29
C ASN A 6 2.54 13.76 -4.28
N THR A 7 2.94 12.62 -4.86
CA THR A 7 2.12 11.81 -5.75
C THR A 7 1.66 10.55 -5.03
N ASN A 8 0.47 10.06 -5.40
CA ASN A 8 -0.05 8.77 -4.95
C ASN A 8 -0.57 8.02 -6.19
N HIS A 9 0.02 6.87 -6.50
CA HIS A 9 -0.40 5.99 -7.58
C HIS A 9 -0.58 4.58 -7.03
N GLN A 10 -1.69 3.94 -7.39
CA GLN A 10 -2.09 2.67 -6.82
C GLN A 10 -2.47 1.63 -7.88
N ALA A 11 -2.38 0.36 -7.48
CA ALA A 11 -3.00 -0.78 -8.14
C ALA A 11 -3.71 -1.64 -7.09
N ILE A 12 -4.80 -2.28 -7.49
CA ILE A 12 -5.53 -3.27 -6.68
C ILE A 12 -5.47 -4.61 -7.40
N ILE A 13 -5.10 -5.66 -6.68
CA ILE A 13 -5.11 -7.03 -7.19
C ILE A 13 -5.76 -7.96 -6.18
N ASP A 14 -6.36 -9.04 -6.70
CA ASP A 14 -6.73 -10.21 -5.91
C ASP A 14 -5.69 -11.30 -6.15
N PHE A 15 -5.08 -11.79 -5.07
CA PHE A 15 -4.06 -12.84 -5.12
C PHE A 15 -4.27 -13.81 -3.97
N LYS A 16 -4.38 -15.10 -4.30
CA LYS A 16 -4.59 -16.19 -3.32
C LYS A 16 -5.75 -15.92 -2.35
N GLY A 17 -6.87 -15.44 -2.88
CA GLY A 17 -8.10 -15.18 -2.11
C GLY A 17 -8.03 -13.95 -1.20
N GLN A 18 -7.03 -13.08 -1.35
CA GLN A 18 -6.93 -11.82 -0.62
C GLN A 18 -6.74 -10.65 -1.57
N SER A 19 -7.31 -9.50 -1.21
CA SER A 19 -7.17 -8.26 -1.97
C SER A 19 -6.03 -7.40 -1.40
N TYR A 20 -5.24 -6.82 -2.29
CA TYR A 20 -4.07 -6.03 -1.94
C TYR A 20 -4.13 -4.65 -2.58
N PHE A 21 -3.71 -3.65 -1.82
CA PHE A 21 -3.48 -2.30 -2.29
C PHE A 21 -1.99 -2.08 -2.45
N ILE A 22 -1.53 -2.00 -3.69
CA ILE A 22 -0.14 -1.75 -4.04
C ILE A 22 -0.02 -0.26 -4.36
N TYR A 23 0.96 0.41 -3.79
CA TYR A 23 1.16 1.85 -3.95
C TYR A 23 2.65 2.21 -3.86
N HIS A 24 2.97 3.50 -3.93
CA HIS A 24 4.32 3.99 -3.65
C HIS A 24 4.34 5.02 -2.52
N ASN A 25 5.47 5.14 -1.85
CA ASN A 25 5.79 6.30 -1.02
C ASN A 25 7.29 6.65 -1.07
N GLY A 26 7.70 7.76 -0.46
CA GLY A 26 9.11 8.19 -0.41
C GLY A 26 9.80 7.89 0.93
N SER A 27 9.38 6.86 1.67
CA SER A 27 9.86 6.62 3.04
C SER A 27 11.09 5.71 3.10
N ILE A 28 11.74 5.43 1.97
CA ILE A 28 12.97 4.63 1.99
C ILE A 28 14.06 5.31 2.81
N PRO A 29 14.91 4.52 3.51
CA PRO A 29 16.09 5.05 4.16
C PRO A 29 16.97 5.80 3.16
N THR A 30 17.49 6.95 3.59
CA THR A 30 18.42 7.79 2.83
C THR A 30 17.80 8.39 1.55
N ASP A 31 17.42 9.67 1.65
CA ASP A 31 16.96 10.51 0.52
C ASP A 31 15.66 10.05 -0.18
N GLY A 32 14.80 9.30 0.51
CA GLY A 32 13.45 9.04 0.02
C GLY A 32 12.66 10.33 -0.17
N SER A 33 11.95 10.49 -1.29
CA SER A 33 11.24 11.73 -1.64
C SER A 33 10.21 11.52 -2.77
N SER A 34 9.50 12.58 -3.16
CA SER A 34 8.61 12.61 -4.33
C SER A 34 9.26 12.13 -5.64
N PHE A 35 10.58 12.30 -5.79
CA PHE A 35 11.33 11.88 -6.98
C PHE A 35 12.10 10.56 -6.77
N ARG A 36 12.09 10.03 -5.54
CA ARG A 36 12.80 8.81 -5.13
C ARG A 36 11.86 7.98 -4.28
N ARG A 37 10.99 7.24 -4.96
CA ARG A 37 9.87 6.50 -4.38
C ARG A 37 10.16 5.00 -4.35
N SER A 38 9.41 4.27 -3.55
CA SER A 38 9.47 2.81 -3.53
C SER A 38 8.09 2.20 -3.35
N VAL A 39 7.95 0.99 -3.88
CA VAL A 39 6.71 0.23 -3.88
C VAL A 39 6.43 -0.27 -2.46
N CYS A 40 5.16 -0.19 -2.08
CA CYS A 40 4.61 -0.68 -0.82
C CYS A 40 3.36 -1.51 -1.11
N ILE A 41 3.00 -2.38 -0.19
CA ILE A 41 1.82 -3.22 -0.29
C ILE A 41 1.18 -3.36 1.09
N ASP A 42 -0.12 -3.12 1.16
CA ASP A 42 -0.94 -3.33 2.35
C ASP A 42 -2.23 -4.04 1.95
N LYS A 43 -2.89 -4.66 2.94
CA LYS A 43 -4.14 -5.39 2.71
C LYS A 43 -5.27 -4.41 2.38
N LEU A 44 -6.10 -4.76 1.40
CA LEU A 44 -7.37 -4.11 1.13
C LEU A 44 -8.50 -4.98 1.69
N GLU A 45 -9.40 -4.38 2.44
CA GLU A 45 -10.59 -5.05 2.94
C GLU A 45 -11.84 -4.34 2.46
N TYR A 46 -12.88 -5.12 2.20
CA TYR A 46 -14.20 -4.61 1.83
C TYR A 46 -15.16 -4.71 3.02
N ASN A 47 -16.08 -3.75 3.10
CA ASN A 47 -17.26 -3.85 3.94
C ASN A 47 -18.26 -4.85 3.34
N LYS A 48 -19.27 -5.24 4.13
CA LYS A 48 -20.30 -6.19 3.68
C LYS A 48 -21.11 -5.68 2.48
N ASP A 49 -21.20 -4.36 2.31
CA ASP A 49 -21.89 -3.71 1.19
C ASP A 49 -21.02 -3.57 -0.08
N GLY A 50 -19.81 -4.12 -0.06
CA GLY A 50 -18.87 -4.07 -1.19
C GLY A 50 -18.05 -2.77 -1.28
N THR A 51 -18.26 -1.80 -0.38
CA THR A 51 -17.39 -0.61 -0.33
C THR A 51 -16.02 -0.95 0.24
N MET A 52 -14.98 -0.22 -0.17
CA MET A 52 -13.64 -0.40 0.38
C MET A 52 -13.51 0.22 1.76
N LYS A 53 -12.87 -0.49 2.69
CA LYS A 53 -12.33 0.13 3.89
C LYS A 53 -11.14 1.01 3.52
N ARG A 54 -10.91 2.07 4.31
CA ARG A 54 -9.71 2.89 4.16
C ARG A 54 -8.46 2.03 4.35
N VAL A 55 -7.56 2.06 3.38
CA VAL A 55 -6.27 1.38 3.47
C VAL A 55 -5.43 2.01 4.57
N VAL A 56 -4.88 1.17 5.44
CA VAL A 56 -3.94 1.56 6.49
C VAL A 56 -2.54 1.23 5.99
N MET A 57 -1.72 2.26 5.78
CA MET A 57 -0.32 2.08 5.42
C MET A 57 0.48 1.62 6.64
N THR A 58 1.21 0.50 6.52
CA THR A 58 2.01 -0.07 7.61
C THR A 58 3.50 -0.10 7.29
N THR A 59 4.35 -0.28 8.31
CA THR A 59 5.79 -0.53 8.10
C THR A 59 6.06 -2.02 7.89
N GLU A 60 5.22 -2.87 8.48
CA GLU A 60 5.32 -4.32 8.46
C GLU A 60 4.88 -4.92 7.12
N GLY A 61 4.00 -4.24 6.39
CA GLY A 61 3.43 -4.71 5.13
C GLY A 61 2.56 -5.95 5.32
N VAL A 62 2.51 -6.80 4.29
CA VAL A 62 1.67 -7.99 4.27
C VAL A 62 2.43 -9.23 4.73
N GLN A 63 1.71 -10.15 5.39
CA GLN A 63 2.27 -11.46 5.73
C GLN A 63 2.30 -12.38 4.50
N PRO A 64 3.27 -13.32 4.43
CA PRO A 64 3.32 -14.29 3.34
C PRO A 64 2.04 -15.11 3.23
N VAL A 65 1.56 -15.29 1.99
CA VAL A 65 0.38 -16.10 1.69
C VAL A 65 0.77 -17.34 0.87
N LYS A 66 0.35 -18.50 1.34
CA LYS A 66 0.62 -19.80 0.72
C LYS A 66 -0.22 -20.03 -0.53
#